data_AF-A0A2W2CJB6-F1
#
_entry.id   AF-A0A2W2CJB6-F1
#
_cell.length_a   1.000
_cell.length_b   1.000
_cell.length_c   1.000
_cell.angle_alpha   90.00
_cell.angle_beta   90.00
_cell.angle_gamma   90.00
#
_symmetry.space_group_name_H-M   'P 1'
#
loop_
_entity.id
_entity.type
_entity.pdbx_description
1 polymer ?
#
loop_
_entity_poly.entity_id
_entity_poly.type
_entity_poly.pdbx_seq_one_letter_code
_entity_poly.pdbx_strand_id
1 'polypeptide(L)'
;MTAPTINGTRYPQPIEDLLPAARKLTAELGEVPSRNRLMSEFRIGAPKATDLRTRLIEDRARDIVARDLADRTDTAAPAAPRLDYPEPIGPDPAPLPGVPESTPPAVKPVEITPAEPVAEASTVGHPGTPTPPTPGRPAAVWPVVLLALPAFVAIWSGWVGLGGLTGFGIVHPLPGIWDSFSINSAITLPIGVETYGAYALYVWLSGRVPERARRFAKWSAIASLLVGALGQVAYHLLVAAGVESAPWWITTAVACLPVAVLGMGAALAHLVRSHD
;
A
#
# COMPACT_ATOMS: atom_id res chain seq x y z
N MET A 1 46.76 -7.56 -22.98
CA MET A 1 47.12 -7.08 -21.64
C MET A 1 45.92 -7.36 -20.74
N THR A 2 45.82 -8.61 -20.27
CA THR A 2 46.05 -9.08 -18.88
C THR A 2 44.80 -8.91 -18.01
N ALA A 3 43.98 -9.98 -18.01
CA ALA A 3 42.99 -10.26 -16.98
C ALA A 3 43.71 -10.45 -15.62
N PRO A 4 43.16 -9.96 -14.50
CA PRO A 4 43.77 -10.17 -13.21
C PRO A 4 43.63 -11.64 -12.78
N THR A 5 44.76 -12.20 -12.40
CA THR A 5 45.00 -13.58 -12.02
C THR A 5 44.17 -13.99 -10.81
N ILE A 6 43.31 -14.99 -10.97
CA ILE A 6 42.61 -15.66 -9.87
C ILE A 6 43.59 -16.64 -9.22
N ASN A 7 44.18 -16.25 -8.09
CA ASN A 7 44.94 -17.16 -7.24
C ASN A 7 44.00 -17.95 -6.33
N GLY A 8 44.02 -19.26 -6.54
CA GLY A 8 43.31 -20.23 -5.71
C GLY A 8 44.01 -20.49 -4.37
N THR A 9 43.14 -20.72 -3.38
CA THR A 9 43.35 -21.40 -2.10
C THR A 9 43.93 -20.60 -0.92
N ARG A 10 43.09 -20.58 0.14
CA ARG A 10 43.42 -20.39 1.56
C ARG A 10 43.57 -18.94 2.07
N TYR A 11 42.45 -18.21 2.10
CA TYR A 11 42.02 -17.31 3.19
C TYR A 11 40.62 -16.79 2.83
N PRO A 12 39.64 -16.69 3.75
CA PRO A 12 38.39 -16.05 3.44
C PRO A 12 38.67 -14.57 3.13
N GLN A 13 38.56 -14.16 1.86
CA GLN A 13 38.68 -12.73 1.50
C GLN A 13 37.72 -11.92 2.39
N PRO A 14 38.20 -10.87 3.07
CA PRO A 14 37.33 -10.00 3.84
C PRO A 14 36.34 -9.32 2.88
N ILE A 15 35.15 -9.01 3.38
CA ILE A 15 34.04 -8.50 2.55
C ILE A 15 34.44 -7.16 1.89
N GLU A 16 35.31 -6.42 2.56
CA GLU A 16 35.88 -5.13 2.24
C GLU A 16 36.71 -5.18 0.95
N ASP A 17 37.40 -6.29 0.70
CA ASP A 17 38.17 -6.50 -0.53
C ASP A 17 37.28 -6.89 -1.71
N LEU A 18 36.11 -7.49 -1.43
CA LEU A 18 35.14 -7.93 -2.44
C LEU A 18 34.17 -6.81 -2.86
N LEU A 19 33.97 -5.80 -2.02
CA LEU A 19 33.04 -4.69 -2.27
C LEU A 19 33.33 -3.90 -3.56
N PRO A 20 34.58 -3.49 -3.88
CA PRO A 20 34.87 -2.75 -5.10
C PRO A 20 34.51 -3.54 -6.37
N ALA A 21 34.84 -4.84 -6.39
CA ALA A 21 34.53 -5.71 -7.51
C ALA A 21 33.01 -5.98 -7.64
N ALA A 22 32.31 -6.11 -6.52
CA ALA A 22 30.86 -6.31 -6.50
C ALA A 22 30.07 -5.05 -6.91
N ARG A 23 30.57 -3.85 -6.59
CA ARG A 23 30.03 -2.58 -7.10
C ARG A 23 30.18 -2.48 -8.61
N LYS A 24 31.34 -2.84 -9.14
CA LYS A 24 31.58 -2.89 -10.59
C LYS A 24 30.58 -3.83 -11.29
N LEU A 25 30.39 -5.03 -10.74
CA LEU A 25 29.41 -5.98 -11.25
C LEU A 25 27.97 -5.42 -11.21
N THR A 26 27.62 -4.70 -10.15
CA THR A 26 26.30 -4.04 -10.02
C THR A 26 26.12 -2.93 -11.06
N ALA A 27 27.17 -2.15 -11.34
CA ALA A 27 27.14 -1.13 -12.38
C ALA A 27 27.02 -1.72 -13.79
N GLU A 28 27.68 -2.85 -14.05
CA GLU A 28 27.58 -3.58 -15.32
C GLU A 28 26.19 -4.19 -15.54
N LEU A 29 25.57 -4.74 -14.50
CA LEU A 29 24.22 -5.32 -14.60
C LEU A 29 23.10 -4.26 -14.57
N GLY A 30 23.36 -3.08 -14.00
CA GLY A 30 22.32 -2.07 -13.74
C GLY A 30 21.39 -2.41 -12.56
N GLU A 31 21.52 -3.60 -11.97
CA GLU A 31 20.74 -4.11 -10.84
C GLU A 31 21.62 -4.84 -9.82
N VAL A 32 21.13 -5.01 -8.59
CA VAL A 32 21.89 -5.70 -7.52
C VAL A 32 21.92 -7.21 -7.77
N PRO A 33 23.11 -7.82 -8.00
CA PRO A 33 23.24 -9.23 -8.35
C PRO A 33 22.64 -10.17 -7.29
N SER A 34 22.01 -11.26 -7.75
CA SER A 34 21.41 -12.27 -6.86
C SER A 34 22.44 -12.93 -5.94
N ARG A 35 22.00 -13.40 -4.77
CA ARG A 35 22.88 -14.08 -3.79
C ARG A 35 23.67 -15.22 -4.45
N ASN A 36 23.00 -16.05 -5.24
CA ASN A 36 23.63 -17.19 -5.90
C ASN A 36 24.66 -16.76 -6.95
N ARG A 37 24.44 -15.63 -7.63
CA ARG A 37 25.41 -15.05 -8.57
C ARG A 37 26.66 -14.52 -7.86
N LEU A 38 26.49 -13.86 -6.72
CA LEU A 38 27.61 -13.42 -5.89
C LEU A 38 28.42 -14.61 -5.36
N MET A 39 27.74 -15.70 -4.98
CA MET A 39 28.40 -16.94 -4.59
C MET A 39 29.21 -17.56 -5.73
N SER A 40 28.67 -17.60 -6.96
CA SER A 40 29.38 -18.18 -8.11
C SER A 40 30.55 -17.33 -8.58
N GLU A 41 30.36 -16.00 -8.65
CA GLU A 41 31.35 -15.06 -9.17
C GLU A 41 32.55 -14.92 -8.22
N PHE A 42 32.26 -14.69 -6.93
CA PHE A 42 33.29 -14.46 -5.91
C PHE A 42 33.70 -15.73 -5.15
N ARG A 43 33.10 -16.88 -5.46
CA ARG A 43 33.34 -18.18 -4.80
C ARG A 43 33.25 -18.09 -3.27
N ILE A 44 32.23 -17.39 -2.78
CA ILE A 44 31.98 -17.14 -1.35
C ILE A 44 30.80 -17.94 -0.82
N GLY A 45 30.79 -18.20 0.50
CA GLY A 45 29.70 -18.87 1.19
C GLY A 45 28.43 -18.01 1.32
N ALA A 46 27.29 -18.66 1.58
CA ALA A 46 25.98 -18.01 1.67
C ALA A 46 25.88 -16.87 2.70
N PRO A 47 26.49 -16.95 3.91
CA PRO A 47 26.47 -15.84 4.86
C PRO A 47 27.15 -14.58 4.27
N LYS A 48 28.37 -14.72 3.76
CA LYS A 48 29.12 -13.62 3.14
C LYS A 48 28.44 -13.03 1.90
N ALA A 49 27.81 -13.87 1.08
CA ALA A 49 27.05 -13.39 -0.08
C ALA A 49 25.82 -12.59 0.34
N THR A 50 25.22 -12.92 1.49
CA THR A 50 24.10 -12.16 2.06
C THR A 50 24.60 -10.81 2.57
N ASP A 51 25.67 -10.79 3.35
CA ASP A 51 26.27 -9.55 3.87
C ASP A 51 26.71 -8.61 2.73
N LEU A 52 27.37 -9.16 1.70
CA LEU A 52 27.81 -8.41 0.53
C LEU A 52 26.61 -7.84 -0.25
N ARG A 53 25.54 -8.62 -0.42
CA ARG A 53 24.30 -8.16 -1.07
C ARG A 53 23.62 -7.05 -0.28
N THR A 54 23.55 -7.15 1.04
CA THR A 54 22.96 -6.11 1.90
C THR A 54 23.69 -4.79 1.72
N ARG A 55 25.03 -4.79 1.74
CA ARG A 55 25.83 -3.58 1.51
C ARG A 55 25.63 -2.96 0.12
N LEU A 56 25.47 -3.79 -0.92
CA LEU A 56 25.15 -3.30 -2.27
C LEU A 56 23.76 -2.67 -2.37
N ILE A 57 22.78 -3.22 -1.64
CA ILE A 57 21.43 -2.64 -1.55
C ILE A 57 21.48 -1.27 -0.87
N GLU A 58 22.21 -1.16 0.24
CA GLU A 58 22.41 0.11 0.95
C GLU A 58 23.13 1.15 0.10
N ASP A 59 24.20 0.76 -0.62
CA ASP A 59 24.91 1.64 -1.56
C ASP A 59 23.95 2.14 -2.65
N ARG A 60 23.12 1.25 -3.22
CA ARG A 60 22.15 1.63 -4.25
C ARG A 60 21.05 2.56 -3.71
N ALA A 61 20.59 2.34 -2.48
CA ALA A 61 19.63 3.22 -1.83
C ALA A 61 20.22 4.63 -1.64
N ARG A 62 21.47 4.73 -1.21
CA ARG A 62 22.21 6.00 -1.10
C ARG A 62 22.35 6.71 -2.45
N ASP A 63 22.69 5.99 -3.51
CA ASP A 63 22.78 6.56 -4.86
C ASP A 63 21.44 7.12 -5.37
N ILE A 64 20.33 6.44 -5.07
CA ILE A 64 18.98 6.90 -5.46
C ILE A 64 18.64 8.19 -4.73
N VAL A 65 18.85 8.25 -3.41
CA VAL A 65 18.60 9.45 -2.60
C VAL A 65 19.50 10.61 -3.05
N ALA A 66 20.78 10.35 -3.35
CA ALA A 66 21.70 11.36 -3.83
C ALA A 66 21.29 11.94 -5.20
N ARG A 67 20.77 11.10 -6.11
CA ARG A 67 20.23 11.58 -7.40
C ARG A 67 18.96 12.40 -7.24
N ASP A 68 18.05 11.98 -6.36
CA ASP A 68 16.82 12.74 -6.05
C ASP A 68 17.15 14.12 -5.47
N LEU A 69 18.14 14.19 -4.58
CA LEU A 69 18.61 15.45 -4.01
C LEU A 69 19.30 16.35 -5.05
N ALA A 70 20.10 15.77 -5.94
CA ALA A 70 20.74 16.51 -7.04
C ALA A 70 19.70 17.10 -8.01
N ASP A 71 18.69 16.32 -8.40
CA ASP A 71 17.59 16.77 -9.27
C ASP A 71 16.77 17.90 -8.65
N ARG A 72 16.56 17.84 -7.33
CA ARG A 72 15.93 18.91 -6.55
C ARG A 72 16.78 20.17 -6.41
N THR A 73 18.10 20.06 -6.50
CA THR A 73 19.03 21.20 -6.37
C THR A 73 19.22 21.90 -7.72
N ASP A 74 19.18 21.15 -8.84
CA ASP A 74 19.21 21.70 -10.20
C ASP A 74 17.87 22.38 -10.59
N THR A 75 16.78 22.06 -9.91
CA THR A 75 15.55 22.86 -9.93
C THR A 75 15.72 24.09 -9.03
N ALA A 76 16.51 25.06 -9.47
CA ALA A 76 16.59 26.37 -8.84
C ALA A 76 15.19 26.98 -8.71
N ALA A 77 14.79 27.23 -7.46
CA ALA A 77 13.70 28.08 -6.95
C ALA A 77 12.51 28.35 -7.90
N PRO A 78 11.26 28.00 -7.54
CA PRO A 78 10.15 28.76 -8.06
C PRO A 78 10.32 30.18 -7.53
N ALA A 79 10.73 31.10 -8.41
CA ALA A 79 10.52 32.51 -8.20
C ALA A 79 9.06 32.66 -7.77
N ALA A 80 8.85 33.26 -6.60
CA ALA A 80 7.51 33.54 -6.09
C ALA A 80 6.66 34.08 -7.26
N PRO A 81 5.44 33.55 -7.49
CA PRO A 81 4.58 34.14 -8.49
C PRO A 81 4.38 35.60 -8.06
N ARG A 82 4.84 36.54 -8.90
CA ARG A 82 4.43 37.94 -8.79
C ARG A 82 2.92 37.93 -8.87
N LEU A 83 2.26 38.16 -7.74
CA LEU A 83 0.84 38.46 -7.72
C LEU A 83 0.70 39.89 -8.23
N ASP A 84 0.62 40.03 -9.56
CA ASP A 84 0.11 41.24 -10.18
C ASP A 84 -1.39 41.29 -9.89
N TYR A 85 -1.76 42.03 -8.85
CA TYR A 85 -3.15 42.39 -8.59
C TYR A 85 -3.58 43.44 -9.63
N PRO A 86 -4.59 43.20 -10.47
CA PRO A 86 -5.34 44.30 -11.04
C PRO A 86 -6.25 44.91 -9.96
N GLU A 87 -6.16 46.23 -9.76
CA GLU A 87 -7.11 46.99 -8.95
C GLU A 87 -8.56 46.81 -9.45
N PRO A 88 -9.56 46.88 -8.56
CA PRO A 88 -10.95 46.56 -8.89
C PRO A 88 -11.67 47.76 -9.52
N ILE A 89 -12.12 47.60 -10.77
CA ILE A 89 -13.10 48.51 -11.40
C ILE A 89 -14.23 47.63 -11.94
N GLY A 90 -15.40 47.68 -11.28
CA GLY A 90 -16.62 47.00 -11.76
C GLY A 90 -17.27 47.73 -12.95
N PRO A 91 -18.53 47.42 -13.34
CA PRO A 91 -19.37 46.28 -13.00
C PRO A 91 -19.65 45.38 -14.23
N ASP A 92 -20.24 44.22 -13.96
CA ASP A 92 -20.70 43.19 -14.90
C ASP A 92 -21.73 43.71 -15.93
N PRO A 93 -21.61 43.34 -17.22
CA PRO A 93 -22.76 43.31 -18.13
C PRO A 93 -22.97 41.92 -18.77
N ALA A 94 -24.06 41.29 -18.34
CA ALA A 94 -25.06 40.46 -19.03
C ALA A 94 -24.71 39.54 -20.25
N PRO A 95 -25.34 38.35 -20.34
CA PRO A 95 -24.96 37.26 -21.23
C PRO A 95 -25.60 37.34 -22.63
N LEU A 96 -24.87 36.88 -23.66
CA LEU A 96 -25.37 36.71 -25.03
C LEU A 96 -24.78 35.44 -25.70
N PRO A 97 -25.44 34.88 -26.74
CA PRO A 97 -25.90 33.49 -26.77
C PRO A 97 -25.09 32.56 -27.70
N GLY A 98 -25.34 31.25 -27.53
CA GLY A 98 -24.56 30.17 -28.12
C GLY A 98 -24.75 29.88 -29.61
N VAL A 99 -23.93 28.95 -30.10
CA VAL A 99 -24.09 28.19 -31.35
C VAL A 99 -23.56 26.76 -31.10
N PRO A 100 -24.19 25.70 -31.65
CA PRO A 100 -24.10 24.33 -31.15
C PRO A 100 -23.01 23.50 -31.83
N GLU A 101 -22.32 22.66 -31.06
CA GLU A 101 -21.39 21.67 -31.59
C GLU A 101 -22.12 20.38 -31.99
N SER A 102 -21.91 19.97 -33.24
CA SER A 102 -22.62 18.90 -33.94
C SER A 102 -22.22 17.50 -33.46
N THR A 103 -23.24 16.69 -33.21
CA THR A 103 -23.18 15.24 -33.02
C THR A 103 -22.93 14.50 -34.34
N PRO A 104 -22.04 13.49 -34.39
CA PRO A 104 -21.97 12.54 -35.50
C PRO A 104 -23.09 11.48 -35.44
N PRO A 105 -23.52 10.90 -36.59
CA PRO A 105 -24.81 10.24 -36.74
C PRO A 105 -24.87 8.79 -36.25
N ALA A 106 -26.08 8.42 -35.84
CA ALA A 106 -26.50 7.07 -35.50
C ALA A 106 -26.44 6.12 -36.69
N VAL A 107 -25.77 4.98 -36.52
CA VAL A 107 -25.88 3.82 -37.41
C VAL A 107 -27.01 2.93 -36.88
N LYS A 108 -28.04 2.73 -37.70
CA LYS A 108 -29.16 1.83 -37.42
C LYS A 108 -28.68 0.36 -37.43
N PRO A 109 -29.02 -0.47 -36.42
CA PRO A 109 -28.73 -1.90 -36.47
C PRO A 109 -29.55 -2.61 -37.54
N VAL A 110 -28.90 -3.53 -38.27
CA VAL A 110 -29.53 -4.50 -39.16
C VAL A 110 -30.32 -5.50 -38.32
N GLU A 111 -31.59 -5.64 -38.69
CA GLU A 111 -32.58 -6.60 -38.20
C GLU A 111 -32.14 -8.02 -38.58
N ILE A 112 -31.86 -8.86 -37.58
CA ILE A 112 -31.73 -10.31 -37.75
C ILE A 112 -32.90 -10.93 -36.99
N THR A 113 -33.87 -11.40 -37.76
CA THR A 113 -35.06 -12.15 -37.37
C THR A 113 -34.73 -13.29 -36.40
N PRO A 114 -35.31 -13.33 -35.19
CA PRO A 114 -35.27 -14.51 -34.33
C PRO A 114 -36.08 -15.66 -34.95
N ALA A 115 -35.47 -16.83 -35.08
CA ALA A 115 -36.19 -18.07 -35.35
C ALA A 115 -37.09 -18.42 -34.16
N GLU A 116 -38.30 -18.89 -34.45
CA GLU A 116 -39.33 -19.30 -33.50
C GLU A 116 -38.82 -20.29 -32.42
N PRO A 117 -39.33 -20.19 -31.18
CA PRO A 117 -38.99 -21.10 -30.10
C PRO A 117 -39.71 -22.44 -30.30
N VAL A 118 -38.95 -23.53 -30.41
CA VAL A 118 -39.51 -24.89 -30.29
C VAL A 118 -39.93 -25.09 -28.84
N ALA A 119 -41.22 -25.39 -28.66
CA ALA A 119 -41.86 -25.69 -27.40
C ALA A 119 -41.14 -26.83 -26.66
N GLU A 120 -40.67 -26.56 -25.45
CA GLU A 120 -40.33 -27.58 -24.47
C GLU A 120 -41.13 -27.34 -23.19
N ALA A 121 -41.64 -28.44 -22.64
CA ALA A 121 -42.90 -28.53 -21.91
C ALA A 121 -42.98 -27.67 -20.62
N SER A 122 -44.09 -26.92 -20.50
CA SER A 122 -44.50 -26.31 -19.23
C SER A 122 -44.79 -27.40 -18.19
N THR A 123 -44.06 -27.38 -17.07
CA THR A 123 -44.49 -28.07 -15.86
C THR A 123 -45.69 -27.32 -15.28
N VAL A 124 -46.80 -28.03 -15.07
CA VAL A 124 -48.03 -27.46 -14.51
C VAL A 124 -47.79 -27.06 -13.05
N GLY A 125 -47.59 -25.76 -12.80
CA GLY A 125 -47.55 -25.18 -11.46
C GLY A 125 -48.97 -24.98 -10.91
N HIS A 126 -49.24 -25.50 -9.71
CA HIS A 126 -50.48 -25.23 -8.98
C HIS A 126 -50.60 -23.74 -8.65
N PRO A 127 -51.79 -23.10 -8.86
CA PRO A 127 -52.01 -21.71 -8.48
C PRO A 127 -52.11 -21.62 -6.95
N GLY A 128 -51.00 -21.27 -6.31
CA GLY A 128 -50.95 -21.09 -4.85
C GLY A 128 -49.58 -21.18 -4.21
N THR A 129 -48.54 -21.65 -4.92
CA THR A 129 -47.19 -21.70 -4.38
C THR A 129 -46.45 -20.39 -4.70
N PRO A 130 -46.03 -19.58 -3.71
CA PRO A 130 -45.14 -18.45 -3.96
C PRO A 130 -43.86 -18.98 -4.61
N THR A 131 -43.55 -18.52 -5.81
CA THR A 131 -42.28 -18.84 -6.46
C THR A 131 -41.15 -18.33 -5.56
N PRO A 132 -40.23 -19.19 -5.08
CA PRO A 132 -39.10 -18.72 -4.30
C PRO A 132 -38.28 -17.75 -5.17
N PRO A 133 -37.86 -16.58 -4.64
CA PRO A 133 -37.08 -15.62 -5.40
C PRO A 133 -35.81 -16.30 -5.91
N THR A 134 -35.57 -16.22 -7.21
CA THR A 134 -34.34 -16.74 -7.82
C THR A 134 -33.13 -16.07 -7.17
N PRO A 135 -32.15 -16.82 -6.64
CA PRO A 135 -30.95 -16.23 -6.06
C PRO A 135 -30.23 -15.38 -7.12
N GLY A 136 -30.08 -14.08 -6.85
CA GLY A 136 -29.30 -13.19 -7.71
C GLY A 136 -27.86 -13.67 -7.81
N ARG A 137 -27.22 -13.49 -8.98
CA ARG A 137 -25.80 -13.82 -9.16
C ARG A 137 -24.96 -13.02 -8.17
N PRO A 138 -23.99 -13.65 -7.47
CA PRO A 138 -23.09 -12.92 -6.59
C PRO A 138 -22.30 -11.89 -7.39
N ALA A 139 -22.12 -10.70 -6.82
CA ALA A 139 -21.32 -9.65 -7.45
C ALA A 139 -19.88 -10.13 -7.66
N ALA A 140 -19.28 -9.77 -8.80
CA ALA A 140 -17.89 -10.09 -9.09
C ALA A 140 -16.96 -9.29 -8.17
N VAL A 141 -16.18 -9.98 -7.34
CA VAL A 141 -15.31 -9.35 -6.33
C VAL A 141 -13.93 -8.95 -6.90
N TRP A 142 -13.55 -9.49 -8.06
CA TRP A 142 -12.22 -9.27 -8.66
C TRP A 142 -11.87 -7.80 -8.94
N PRO A 143 -12.77 -6.90 -9.39
CA PRO A 143 -12.43 -5.49 -9.59
C PRO A 143 -12.11 -4.79 -8.27
N VAL A 144 -12.81 -5.16 -7.19
CA VAL A 144 -12.58 -4.62 -5.85
C VAL A 144 -11.21 -5.08 -5.32
N VAL A 145 -10.82 -6.32 -5.59
CA VAL A 145 -9.48 -6.81 -5.22
C VAL A 145 -8.39 -6.05 -5.96
N LEU A 146 -8.55 -5.82 -7.27
CA LEU A 146 -7.58 -5.03 -8.06
C LEU A 146 -7.48 -3.57 -7.59
N LEU A 147 -8.58 -2.98 -7.12
CA LEU A 147 -8.58 -1.64 -6.52
C LEU A 147 -7.92 -1.65 -5.12
N ALA A 148 -8.28 -2.62 -4.28
CA ALA A 148 -7.88 -2.66 -2.88
C ALA A 148 -6.41 -3.00 -2.69
N LEU A 149 -5.83 -3.86 -3.53
CA LEU A 149 -4.46 -4.34 -3.38
C LEU A 149 -3.40 -3.22 -3.45
N PRO A 150 -3.37 -2.33 -4.46
CA PRO A 150 -2.42 -1.21 -4.47
C PRO A 150 -2.70 -0.19 -3.38
N ALA A 151 -3.98 0.08 -3.06
CA ALA A 151 -4.35 0.99 -1.97
C ALA A 151 -3.85 0.46 -0.62
N PHE A 152 -3.98 -0.85 -0.40
CA PHE A 152 -3.49 -1.55 0.78
C PHE A 152 -1.97 -1.47 0.89
N VAL A 153 -1.23 -1.71 -0.21
CA VAL A 153 0.24 -1.57 -0.22
C VAL A 153 0.67 -0.14 0.12
N ALA A 154 0.00 0.88 -0.45
CA ALA A 154 0.28 2.28 -0.15
C ALA A 154 0.03 2.61 1.33
N ILE A 155 -1.15 2.26 1.84
CA ILE A 155 -1.52 2.52 3.25
C ILE A 155 -0.57 1.78 4.20
N TRP A 156 -0.29 0.51 3.94
CA TRP A 156 0.62 -0.28 4.77
C TRP A 156 2.02 0.35 4.81
N SER A 157 2.59 0.67 3.64
CA SER A 157 3.95 1.25 3.57
C SER A 157 4.10 2.56 4.33
N GLY A 158 3.11 3.45 4.26
CA GLY A 158 3.15 4.71 5.02
C GLY A 158 3.01 4.52 6.53
N TRP A 159 2.26 3.51 6.98
CA TRP A 159 2.18 3.16 8.41
C TRP A 159 3.46 2.49 8.92
N VAL A 160 4.12 1.67 8.11
CA VAL A 160 5.46 1.12 8.43
C VAL A 160 6.46 2.26 8.57
N GLY A 161 6.42 3.23 7.65
CA GLY A 161 7.24 4.43 7.71
C GLY A 161 6.99 5.25 8.98
N LEU A 162 5.71 5.46 9.34
CA LEU A 162 5.32 6.16 10.57
C LEU A 162 5.74 5.38 11.83
N GLY A 163 5.63 4.05 11.81
CA GLY A 163 6.13 3.16 12.86
C GLY A 163 7.64 3.32 13.06
N GLY A 164 8.39 3.41 11.96
CA GLY A 164 9.83 3.72 11.99
C GLY A 164 10.13 5.06 12.67
N LEU A 165 9.40 6.12 12.29
CA LEU A 165 9.57 7.47 12.88
C LEU A 165 9.17 7.53 14.36
N THR A 166 8.26 6.67 14.81
CA THR A 166 7.76 6.63 16.20
C THR A 166 8.54 5.67 17.11
N GLY A 167 9.61 5.05 16.61
CA GLY A 167 10.47 4.17 17.39
C GLY A 167 10.06 2.69 17.42
N PHE A 168 9.04 2.30 16.66
CA PHE A 168 8.72 0.89 16.38
C PHE A 168 9.64 0.31 15.30
N GLY A 169 10.95 0.51 15.44
CA GLY A 169 11.96 0.03 14.49
C GLY A 169 12.22 -1.48 14.60
N ILE A 170 13.39 -1.89 14.09
CA ILE A 170 13.92 -3.24 14.29
C ILE A 170 14.09 -3.49 15.79
N VAL A 171 13.28 -4.40 16.33
CA VAL A 171 13.46 -4.92 17.68
C VAL A 171 14.17 -6.26 17.54
N HIS A 172 15.33 -6.40 18.17
CA HIS A 172 15.99 -7.68 18.36
C HIS A 172 15.37 -8.33 19.61
N PRO A 173 14.50 -9.35 19.47
CA PRO A 173 13.78 -9.92 20.60
C PRO A 173 14.71 -10.60 21.62
N LEU A 174 15.96 -10.87 21.27
CA LEU A 174 16.98 -11.48 22.12
C LEU A 174 18.38 -10.90 21.83
N PRO A 175 18.82 -9.82 22.52
CA PRO A 175 20.19 -9.33 22.37
C PRO A 175 21.19 -10.40 22.85
N GLY A 176 22.05 -10.88 21.95
CA GLY A 176 23.21 -11.73 22.29
C GLY A 176 23.13 -13.23 21.98
N ILE A 177 22.00 -13.78 21.50
CA ILE A 177 21.93 -15.18 21.03
C ILE A 177 21.40 -15.33 19.59
N TRP A 178 20.71 -14.30 19.06
CA TRP A 178 20.08 -14.38 17.74
C TRP A 178 19.98 -13.01 17.04
N ASP A 179 21.11 -12.33 16.86
CA ASP A 179 21.18 -10.99 16.26
C ASP A 179 20.67 -10.93 14.80
N SER A 180 20.52 -12.09 14.14
CA SER A 180 20.04 -12.21 12.76
C SER A 180 18.51 -12.21 12.60
N PHE A 181 17.73 -12.26 13.69
CA PHE A 181 16.27 -12.24 13.63
C PHE A 181 15.74 -10.86 14.05
N SER A 182 15.78 -9.91 13.12
CA SER A 182 15.20 -8.58 13.27
C SER A 182 13.71 -8.62 12.90
N ILE A 183 12.82 -8.50 13.89
CA ILE A 183 11.42 -8.20 13.60
C ILE A 183 11.30 -6.67 13.60
N ASN A 184 11.01 -6.11 12.43
CA ASN A 184 10.59 -4.72 12.37
C ASN A 184 9.15 -4.66 12.91
N SER A 185 9.02 -4.19 14.15
CA SER A 185 7.71 -4.09 14.81
C SER A 185 6.78 -3.10 14.08
N ALA A 186 7.31 -2.20 13.25
CA ALA A 186 6.52 -1.38 12.34
C ALA A 186 5.81 -2.20 11.25
N ILE A 187 6.23 -3.45 10.98
CA ILE A 187 5.56 -4.33 10.01
C ILE A 187 4.31 -4.98 10.62
N THR A 188 4.31 -5.31 11.91
CA THR A 188 3.21 -6.04 12.56
C THR A 188 2.13 -5.11 13.14
N LEU A 189 2.51 -3.89 13.49
CA LEU A 189 1.59 -2.84 13.96
C LEU A 189 0.41 -2.55 13.02
N PRO A 190 0.61 -2.35 11.70
CA PRO A 190 -0.46 -2.04 10.76
C PRO A 190 -1.44 -3.20 10.58
N ILE A 191 -0.93 -4.44 10.60
CA ILE A 191 -1.72 -5.65 10.33
C ILE A 191 -2.89 -5.76 11.31
N GLY A 192 -2.66 -5.51 12.60
CA GLY A 192 -3.72 -5.59 13.62
C GLY A 192 -4.83 -4.55 13.41
N VAL A 193 -4.44 -3.30 13.15
CA VAL A 193 -5.36 -2.16 12.95
C VAL A 193 -6.18 -2.35 11.67
N GLU A 194 -5.53 -2.77 10.59
CA GLU A 194 -6.18 -3.00 9.29
C GLU A 194 -7.13 -4.21 9.34
N THR A 195 -6.72 -5.30 10.00
CA THR A 195 -7.58 -6.47 10.19
C THR A 195 -8.84 -6.09 10.93
N TYR A 196 -8.72 -5.30 12.00
CA TYR A 196 -9.88 -4.81 12.74
C TYR A 196 -10.77 -3.89 11.90
N GLY A 197 -10.18 -2.92 11.19
CA GLY A 197 -10.94 -2.01 10.32
C GLY A 197 -11.70 -2.75 9.21
N ALA A 198 -11.06 -3.72 8.56
CA ALA A 198 -11.66 -4.58 7.56
C ALA A 198 -12.79 -5.45 8.15
N TYR A 199 -12.56 -6.02 9.33
CA TYR A 199 -13.58 -6.81 10.04
C TYR A 199 -14.79 -5.96 10.44
N ALA A 200 -14.57 -4.77 10.98
CA ALA A 200 -15.64 -3.83 11.33
C ALA A 200 -16.44 -3.39 10.09
N LEU A 201 -15.76 -3.10 8.98
CA LEU A 201 -16.41 -2.76 7.72
C LEU A 201 -17.23 -3.93 7.17
N TYR A 202 -16.68 -5.15 7.21
CA TYR A 202 -17.41 -6.37 6.83
C TYR A 202 -18.66 -6.56 7.67
N VAL A 203 -18.55 -6.49 9.01
CA VAL A 203 -19.68 -6.67 9.92
C VAL A 203 -20.76 -5.62 9.66
N TRP A 204 -20.37 -4.36 9.47
CA TRP A 204 -21.31 -3.27 9.16
C TRP A 204 -22.08 -3.49 7.85
N LEU A 205 -21.39 -3.92 6.79
CA LEU A 205 -21.96 -4.12 5.45
C LEU A 205 -22.64 -5.49 5.27
N SER A 206 -22.41 -6.45 6.18
CA SER A 206 -22.93 -7.82 6.05
C SER A 206 -24.45 -7.93 6.14
N GLY A 207 -25.11 -7.06 6.90
CA GLY A 207 -26.55 -7.14 7.20
C GLY A 207 -26.98 -8.37 8.03
N ARG A 208 -26.02 -9.13 8.58
CA ARG A 208 -26.28 -10.43 9.25
C ARG A 208 -26.15 -10.38 10.79
N VAL A 209 -26.01 -9.19 11.36
CA VAL A 209 -25.70 -9.01 12.79
C VAL A 209 -26.75 -8.13 13.49
N PRO A 210 -26.92 -8.24 14.81
CA PRO A 210 -27.83 -7.38 15.58
C PRO A 210 -27.56 -5.89 15.35
N GLU A 211 -28.60 -5.04 15.43
CA GLU A 211 -28.51 -3.60 15.13
C GLU A 211 -27.50 -2.87 16.03
N ARG A 212 -27.34 -3.30 17.30
CA ARG A 212 -26.32 -2.78 18.21
C ARG A 212 -24.91 -3.08 17.71
N ALA A 213 -24.64 -4.32 17.31
CA ALA A 213 -23.34 -4.72 16.75
C ALA A 213 -23.06 -3.99 15.43
N ARG A 214 -24.07 -3.84 14.57
CA ARG A 214 -23.98 -3.11 13.30
C ARG A 214 -23.62 -1.64 13.50
N ARG A 215 -24.26 -0.97 14.48
CA ARG A 215 -23.99 0.44 14.78
C ARG A 215 -22.58 0.64 15.34
N PHE A 216 -22.15 -0.24 16.24
CA PHE A 216 -20.77 -0.24 16.75
C PHE A 216 -19.77 -0.46 15.60
N ALA A 217 -20.01 -1.45 14.74
CA ALA A 217 -19.19 -1.75 13.58
C ALA A 217 -19.12 -0.57 12.59
N LYS A 218 -20.23 0.13 12.35
CA LYS A 218 -20.27 1.33 11.51
C LYS A 218 -19.31 2.41 12.00
N TRP A 219 -19.46 2.81 13.27
CA TRP A 219 -18.62 3.85 13.85
C TRP A 219 -17.15 3.42 13.92
N SER A 220 -16.91 2.16 14.24
CA SER A 220 -15.57 1.58 14.27
C SER A 220 -14.91 1.58 12.89
N ALA A 221 -15.63 1.18 11.84
CA ALA A 221 -15.12 1.19 10.48
C ALA A 221 -14.78 2.61 10.01
N ILE A 222 -15.66 3.59 10.27
CA ILE A 222 -15.40 5.00 9.94
C ILE A 222 -14.18 5.52 10.71
N ALA A 223 -14.09 5.25 12.01
CA ALA A 223 -12.95 5.66 12.83
C ALA A 223 -11.65 5.03 12.32
N SER A 224 -11.64 3.73 11.99
CA SER A 224 -10.46 3.06 11.42
C SER A 224 -10.03 3.66 10.08
N LEU A 225 -10.98 4.00 9.20
CA LEU A 225 -10.68 4.66 7.92
C LEU A 225 -10.08 6.06 8.13
N LEU A 226 -10.64 6.85 9.06
CA LEU A 226 -10.11 8.17 9.41
C LEU A 226 -8.72 8.09 10.02
N VAL A 227 -8.50 7.16 10.97
CA VAL A 227 -7.17 6.91 11.55
C VAL A 227 -6.19 6.54 10.44
N GLY A 228 -6.57 5.61 9.55
CA GLY A 228 -5.76 5.20 8.40
C GLY A 228 -5.34 6.38 7.51
N ALA A 229 -6.29 7.24 7.14
CA ALA A 229 -6.03 8.43 6.34
C ALA A 229 -5.16 9.45 7.08
N LEU A 230 -5.41 9.70 8.36
CA LEU A 230 -4.62 10.61 9.19
C LEU A 230 -3.18 10.12 9.36
N GLY A 231 -2.98 8.80 9.51
CA GLY A 231 -1.63 8.21 9.56
C GLY A 231 -0.84 8.43 8.28
N GLN A 232 -1.48 8.28 7.11
CA GLN A 232 -0.87 8.58 5.81
C GLN A 232 -0.48 10.06 5.70
N VAL A 233 -1.40 10.96 6.05
CA VAL A 233 -1.14 12.41 6.04
C VAL A 233 0.00 12.75 6.99
N ALA A 234 -0.02 12.23 8.23
CA ALA A 234 1.01 12.47 9.22
C ALA A 234 2.38 11.99 8.74
N TYR A 235 2.47 10.77 8.18
CA TYR A 235 3.72 10.24 7.64
C TYR A 235 4.30 11.15 6.56
N HIS A 236 3.50 11.50 5.53
CA HIS A 236 3.98 12.33 4.44
C HIS A 236 4.34 13.75 4.87
N LEU A 237 3.61 14.34 5.83
CA LEU A 237 3.95 15.66 6.38
C LEU A 237 5.26 15.63 7.18
N LEU A 238 5.46 14.59 8.01
CA LEU A 238 6.70 14.44 8.78
C LEU A 238 7.92 14.26 7.86
N VAL A 239 7.79 13.42 6.83
CA VAL A 239 8.85 13.21 5.83
C VAL A 239 9.11 14.49 5.04
N ALA A 240 8.06 15.19 4.59
CA ALA A 240 8.20 16.44 3.85
C ALA A 240 8.87 17.56 4.69
N ALA A 241 8.67 17.53 6.02
CA ALA A 241 9.31 18.45 6.95
C ALA A 241 10.73 18.04 7.36
N GLY A 242 11.26 16.91 6.86
CA GLY A 242 12.59 16.41 7.23
C GLY A 242 12.69 15.90 8.67
N VAL A 243 11.57 15.50 9.27
CA VAL A 243 11.53 15.04 10.66
C VAL A 243 12.01 13.59 10.75
N GLU A 244 13.14 13.37 11.41
CA GLU A 244 13.74 12.03 11.61
C GLU A 244 13.10 11.23 12.76
N SER A 245 12.45 11.92 13.71
CA SER A 245 11.77 11.31 14.85
C SER A 245 10.45 12.00 15.10
N ALA A 246 9.36 11.22 15.11
CA ALA A 246 8.02 11.75 15.29
C ALA A 246 7.90 12.45 16.67
N PRO A 247 7.19 13.59 16.74
CA PRO A 247 6.89 14.23 18.00
C PRO A 247 6.20 13.30 18.99
N TRP A 248 6.46 13.49 20.29
CA TRP A 248 6.01 12.58 21.35
C TRP A 248 4.50 12.29 21.31
N TRP A 249 3.66 13.27 20.95
CA TRP A 249 2.20 13.08 20.87
C TRP A 249 1.78 12.12 19.75
N ILE A 250 2.48 12.16 18.61
CA ILE A 250 2.25 11.21 17.50
C ILE A 250 2.70 9.82 17.95
N THR A 251 3.88 9.72 18.57
CA THR A 251 4.40 8.46 19.10
C THR A 251 3.46 7.84 20.13
N THR A 252 2.94 8.62 21.09
CA THR A 252 1.96 8.15 22.06
C THR A 252 0.68 7.67 21.38
N ALA A 253 0.13 8.44 20.44
CA ALA A 253 -1.09 8.06 19.73
C ALA A 253 -0.91 6.73 18.97
N VAL A 254 0.19 6.58 18.22
CA VAL A 254 0.51 5.37 17.47
C VAL A 254 0.73 4.18 18.41
N ALA A 255 1.44 4.37 19.52
CA ALA A 255 1.70 3.33 20.50
C ALA A 255 0.43 2.82 21.20
N CYS A 256 -0.61 3.64 21.33
CA CYS A 256 -1.89 3.23 21.91
C CYS A 256 -2.79 2.45 20.94
N LEU A 257 -2.53 2.48 19.62
CA LEU A 257 -3.38 1.84 18.62
C LEU A 257 -3.57 0.33 18.82
N PRO A 258 -2.53 -0.49 19.09
CA PRO A 258 -2.70 -1.93 19.29
C PRO A 258 -3.63 -2.27 20.46
N VAL A 259 -3.50 -1.54 21.57
CA VAL A 259 -4.30 -1.74 22.78
C VAL A 259 -5.76 -1.38 22.50
N ALA A 260 -6.00 -0.25 21.85
CA ALA A 260 -7.34 0.17 21.46
C ALA A 260 -7.99 -0.85 20.52
N VAL A 261 -7.27 -1.30 19.49
CA VAL A 261 -7.75 -2.26 18.50
C VAL A 261 -8.11 -3.60 19.14
N LEU A 262 -7.29 -4.10 20.06
CA LEU A 262 -7.58 -5.34 20.78
C LEU A 262 -8.88 -5.22 21.58
N GLY A 263 -9.06 -4.13 22.34
CA GLY A 263 -10.27 -3.89 23.12
C GLY A 263 -11.52 -3.75 22.25
N MET A 264 -11.44 -2.98 21.18
CA MET A 264 -12.56 -2.78 20.25
C MET A 264 -12.90 -4.05 19.46
N GLY A 265 -11.89 -4.84 19.08
CA GLY A 265 -12.06 -6.14 18.42
C GLY A 265 -12.78 -7.15 19.32
N ALA A 266 -12.37 -7.25 20.59
CA ALA A 266 -13.03 -8.09 21.57
C ALA A 266 -14.49 -7.65 21.82
N ALA A 267 -14.73 -6.34 21.95
CA ALA A 267 -16.08 -5.79 22.12
C ALA A 267 -16.99 -6.09 20.92
N LEU A 268 -16.50 -5.88 19.68
CA LEU A 268 -17.26 -6.19 18.48
C LEU A 268 -17.54 -7.69 18.37
N ALA A 269 -16.55 -8.55 18.63
CA ALA A 269 -16.72 -9.99 18.58
C ALA A 269 -17.70 -10.51 19.66
N HIS A 270 -17.78 -9.85 20.81
CA HIS A 270 -18.78 -10.12 21.83
C HIS A 270 -20.18 -9.69 21.36
N LEU A 271 -20.33 -8.47 20.85
CA LEU A 271 -21.60 -7.93 20.35
C LEU A 271 -22.20 -8.73 19.18
N VAL A 272 -21.34 -9.29 18.32
CA VAL A 272 -21.78 -10.16 17.21
C VAL A 272 -22.29 -11.51 17.72
N ARG A 273 -21.77 -12.00 18.85
CA ARG A 273 -22.15 -13.29 19.45
C ARG A 273 -23.33 -13.19 20.41
N SER A 274 -23.54 -12.02 21.04
CA SER A 274 -24.70 -11.76 21.87
C SER A 274 -25.93 -11.62 20.98
N HIS A 275 -26.62 -12.73 20.75
CA HIS A 275 -27.95 -12.78 20.13
C HIS A 275 -29.00 -12.54 21.22
N ASP A 276 -29.38 -11.28 21.41
CA ASP A 276 -30.61 -10.90 22.11
C ASP A 276 -31.40 -9.90 21.25
#